data_AF-A0A6M1U530-F1
#
_entry.id   AF-A0A6M1U530-F1
#
_cell.length_a   1.000
_cell.length_b   1.000
_cell.length_c   1.000
_cell.angle_alpha   90.00
_cell.angle_beta   90.00
_cell.angle_gamma   90.00
#
_symmetry.space_group_name_H-M   'P 1'
#
loop_
_entity.id
_entity.type
_entity.pdbx_description
1 polymer ?
#
loop_
_entity_poly.entity_id
_entity_poly.type
_entity_poly.pdbx_seq_one_letter_code
_entity_poly.pdbx_strand_id
1 'polypeptide(L)'
;MLRRGFWLYVWRVDAGDNTLLYVGRTGDNSSPHATAPYTRMGQHLGFQTTQNALRKHLLKRDIRPEDCNSFDLIAHGPIYDQVAHDGADRAALMLKHTPLRNQVGAMEKLLCDGLKAVGYNVMNTVACSWSLSPDGLEKWEAAKEAFRSEFPELR
;
A
#
# COMPACT_ATOMS: atom_id res chain seq x y z
N MET A 1 -4.00 11.14 5.51
CA MET A 1 -4.33 10.56 4.18
C MET A 1 -4.35 11.56 3.00
N LEU A 2 -4.36 12.88 3.21
CA LEU A 2 -4.40 13.86 2.11
C LEU A 2 -3.01 14.34 1.66
N ARG A 3 -2.00 14.27 2.53
CA ARG A 3 -0.62 14.66 2.23
C ARG A 3 0.02 13.66 1.27
N ARG A 4 0.71 14.16 0.23
CA ARG A 4 1.52 13.37 -0.70
C ARG A 4 2.76 12.82 0.00
N GLY A 5 3.22 11.65 -0.42
CA GLY A 5 4.38 10.98 0.17
C GLY A 5 4.31 9.48 -0.04
N PHE A 6 5.15 8.75 0.69
CA PHE A 6 5.18 7.30 0.68
C PHE A 6 4.37 6.77 1.86
N TRP A 7 3.32 6.02 1.58
CA TRP A 7 2.38 5.48 2.55
C TRP A 7 2.26 3.99 2.39
N LEU A 8 1.94 3.29 3.47
CA LEU A 8 1.40 1.93 3.43
C LEU A 8 -0.09 2.00 3.73
N TYR A 9 -0.85 1.13 3.09
CA TYR A 9 -2.27 0.99 3.38
C TYR A 9 -2.75 -0.44 3.21
N VAL A 10 -3.81 -0.75 3.94
CA VAL A 10 -4.59 -1.98 3.82
C VAL A 10 -6.01 -1.59 3.50
N TRP A 11 -6.53 -2.11 2.40
CA TRP A 11 -7.97 -2.16 2.17
C TRP A 11 -8.54 -3.34 2.93
N ARG A 12 -9.55 -3.09 3.79
CA ARG A 12 -10.37 -4.12 4.41
C ARG A 12 -11.73 -4.09 3.73
N VAL A 13 -12.09 -5.21 3.10
CA VAL A 13 -13.33 -5.37 2.35
C VAL A 13 -14.21 -6.35 3.09
N ASP A 14 -15.41 -5.93 3.44
CA ASP A 14 -16.47 -6.80 3.93
C ASP A 14 -17.25 -7.33 2.72
N ALA A 15 -17.05 -8.60 2.39
CA ALA A 15 -17.73 -9.31 1.30
C ALA A 15 -18.79 -10.29 1.84
N GLY A 16 -19.46 -9.94 2.95
CA GLY A 16 -20.44 -10.80 3.61
C GLY A 16 -19.76 -11.79 4.55
N ASP A 17 -19.77 -13.07 4.20
CA ASP A 17 -19.18 -14.13 5.03
C ASP A 17 -17.65 -14.06 5.13
N ASN A 18 -17.01 -13.16 4.37
CA ASN A 18 -15.56 -13.04 4.30
C ASN A 18 -15.10 -11.59 4.46
N THR A 19 -14.12 -11.39 5.34
CA THR A 19 -13.30 -10.18 5.34
C THR A 19 -12.06 -10.43 4.47
N LEU A 20 -11.86 -9.59 3.45
CA LEU A 20 -10.73 -9.67 2.52
C LEU A 20 -9.83 -8.47 2.67
N LEU A 21 -8.52 -8.69 2.71
CA LEU A 21 -7.53 -7.63 2.80
C LEU A 21 -6.81 -7.43 1.46
N TYR A 22 -6.47 -6.20 1.11
CA TYR A 22 -5.50 -5.90 0.06
C TYR A 22 -4.46 -4.93 0.60
N VAL A 23 -3.19 -5.32 0.53
CA VAL A 23 -2.07 -4.47 0.97
C VAL A 23 -1.52 -3.70 -0.20
N GLY A 24 -1.32 -2.41 -0.02
CA GLY A 24 -0.74 -1.55 -1.03
C GLY A 24 0.12 -0.44 -0.44
N ARG A 25 0.76 0.31 -1.33
CA ARG A 25 1.53 1.49 -0.98
C ARG A 25 1.36 2.64 -1.96
N THR A 26 1.88 3.80 -1.60
CA THR A 26 2.16 4.90 -2.55
C THR A 26 3.67 4.98 -2.84
N GLY A 27 4.04 5.70 -3.90
CA GLY A 27 5.41 5.74 -4.43
C GLY A 27 5.50 4.98 -5.74
N ASP A 28 5.08 5.62 -6.82
CA ASP A 28 4.86 4.98 -8.11
C ASP A 28 6.16 4.45 -8.73
N ASN A 29 6.08 3.34 -9.46
CA ASN A 29 7.24 2.80 -10.18
C ASN A 29 7.62 3.67 -11.40
N SER A 30 6.66 4.41 -11.95
CA SER A 30 6.78 5.14 -13.20
C SER A 30 6.71 6.66 -13.04
N SER A 31 6.61 7.17 -11.81
CA SER A 31 6.50 8.61 -11.53
C SER A 31 7.27 8.96 -10.26
N PRO A 32 8.03 10.06 -10.26
CA PRO A 32 8.74 10.50 -9.05
C PRO A 32 7.79 11.10 -8.01
N HIS A 33 6.51 11.26 -8.34
CA HIS A 33 5.55 11.94 -7.50
C HIS A 33 4.72 10.96 -6.69
N ALA A 34 5.21 10.58 -5.51
CA ALA A 34 4.49 9.74 -4.57
C ALA A 34 3.16 10.40 -4.15
N THR A 35 2.03 9.84 -4.57
CA THR A 35 0.69 10.41 -4.31
C THR A 35 0.19 10.16 -2.88
N ALA A 36 -0.96 10.73 -2.53
CA ALA A 36 -1.63 10.49 -1.26
C ALA A 36 -2.60 9.28 -1.37
N PRO A 37 -2.85 8.52 -0.28
CA PRO A 37 -3.79 7.40 -0.29
C PRO A 37 -5.20 7.79 -0.76
N TYR A 38 -5.69 8.97 -0.37
CA TYR A 38 -7.02 9.46 -0.77
C TYR A 38 -7.17 9.52 -2.30
N THR A 39 -6.13 9.97 -3.01
CA THR A 39 -6.14 10.04 -4.49
C THR A 39 -6.22 8.65 -5.13
N ARG A 40 -5.69 7.62 -4.46
CA ARG A 40 -5.73 6.23 -4.94
C ARG A 40 -7.05 5.54 -4.62
N MET A 41 -7.85 6.07 -3.71
CA MET A 41 -9.05 5.43 -3.18
C MET A 41 -10.04 5.06 -4.28
N GLY A 42 -10.49 6.05 -5.07
CA GLY A 42 -11.42 5.80 -6.18
C GLY A 42 -10.81 5.03 -7.36
N GLN A 43 -9.49 5.10 -7.54
CA GLN A 43 -8.80 4.42 -8.65
C GLN A 43 -8.81 2.90 -8.49
N HIS A 44 -8.61 2.40 -7.27
CA HIS A 44 -8.54 0.97 -6.96
C HIS A 44 -9.84 0.20 -7.25
N LEU A 45 -10.99 0.87 -7.10
CA LEU A 45 -12.33 0.33 -7.35
C LEU A 45 -12.89 0.74 -8.72
N GLY A 46 -12.24 1.66 -9.42
CA GLY A 46 -12.67 2.12 -10.75
C GLY A 46 -12.53 1.05 -11.84
N PHE A 47 -12.86 1.46 -13.07
CA PHE A 47 -12.80 0.57 -14.24
C PHE A 47 -11.49 0.72 -15.04
N GLN A 48 -10.66 1.70 -14.71
CA GLN A 48 -9.37 1.89 -15.39
C GLN A 48 -8.41 0.75 -15.06
N THR A 49 -8.10 -0.07 -16.07
CA THR A 49 -7.40 -1.35 -15.91
C THR A 49 -5.99 -1.21 -15.33
N THR A 50 -5.34 -0.06 -15.52
CA THR A 50 -3.99 0.19 -14.99
C THR A 50 -3.97 0.60 -13.52
N GLN A 51 -5.14 0.88 -12.92
CA GLN A 51 -5.22 1.44 -11.56
C GLN A 51 -6.22 0.69 -10.65
N ASN A 52 -7.04 -0.22 -11.20
CA ASN A 52 -8.13 -0.91 -10.50
C ASN A 52 -7.71 -2.22 -9.79
N ALA A 53 -6.58 -2.20 -9.08
CA ALA A 53 -6.01 -3.43 -8.52
C ALA A 53 -6.97 -4.15 -7.54
N LEU A 54 -7.66 -3.40 -6.67
CA LEU A 54 -8.63 -3.98 -5.73
C LEU A 54 -9.79 -4.66 -6.46
N ARG A 55 -10.42 -3.98 -7.44
CA ARG A 55 -11.48 -4.58 -8.28
C ARG A 55 -11.01 -5.87 -8.94
N LYS A 56 -9.80 -5.88 -9.52
CA LYS A 56 -9.24 -7.09 -10.16
C LYS A 56 -9.08 -8.25 -9.19
N HIS A 57 -8.66 -7.99 -7.94
CA HIS A 57 -8.49 -9.05 -6.95
C HIS A 57 -9.82 -9.62 -6.44
N LEU A 58 -10.85 -8.78 -6.33
CA LEU A 58 -12.22 -9.20 -5.98
C LEU A 58 -12.83 -10.06 -7.11
N LEU A 59 -12.78 -9.58 -8.35
CA LEU A 59 -13.32 -10.31 -9.51
C LEU A 59 -12.63 -11.67 -9.73
N LYS A 60 -11.33 -11.78 -9.44
CA LYS A 60 -10.60 -13.07 -9.48
C LYS A 60 -11.11 -14.10 -8.47
N ARG A 61 -11.83 -13.66 -7.43
CA ARG A 61 -12.48 -14.49 -6.42
C ARG A 61 -14.00 -14.61 -6.66
N ASP A 62 -14.46 -14.21 -7.84
CA ASP A 62 -15.88 -14.18 -8.21
C ASP A 62 -16.74 -13.24 -7.33
N ILE A 63 -16.12 -12.18 -6.79
CA ILE A 63 -16.79 -11.17 -5.97
C ILE A 63 -16.89 -9.87 -6.78
N ARG A 64 -18.12 -9.39 -6.98
CA ARG A 64 -18.35 -8.06 -7.56
C ARG A 64 -18.16 -7.00 -6.47
N PRO A 65 -17.35 -5.96 -6.68
CA PRO A 65 -17.18 -4.91 -5.68
C PRO A 65 -18.51 -4.26 -5.25
N GLU A 66 -19.49 -4.17 -6.15
CA GLU A 66 -20.80 -3.60 -5.89
C GLU A 66 -21.67 -4.43 -4.93
N ASP A 67 -21.33 -5.71 -4.72
CA ASP A 67 -22.04 -6.59 -3.78
C ASP A 67 -21.38 -6.62 -2.38
N CYS A 68 -20.25 -5.92 -2.19
CA CYS A 68 -19.57 -5.86 -0.90
C CYS A 68 -20.31 -4.89 0.04
N ASN A 69 -20.36 -5.22 1.33
CA ASN A 69 -21.05 -4.42 2.34
C ASN A 69 -20.31 -3.11 2.65
N SER A 70 -18.98 -3.17 2.75
CA SER A 70 -18.17 -2.01 3.11
C SER A 70 -16.72 -2.12 2.64
N PHE A 71 -16.06 -0.95 2.57
CA PHE A 71 -14.66 -0.80 2.20
C PHE A 71 -13.99 0.20 3.13
N ASP A 72 -13.04 -0.28 3.94
CA ASP A 72 -12.20 0.56 4.77
C ASP A 72 -10.81 0.70 4.15
N LEU A 73 -10.28 1.93 4.12
CA LEU A 73 -8.90 2.20 3.73
C LEU A 73 -8.10 2.62 4.97
N ILE A 74 -7.36 1.68 5.53
CA ILE A 74 -6.49 1.89 6.70
C ILE A 74 -5.11 2.28 6.18
N ALA A 75 -4.68 3.52 6.41
CA ALA A 75 -3.43 4.05 5.85
C ALA A 75 -2.57 4.75 6.90
N HIS A 76 -1.29 4.36 6.97
CA HIS A 76 -0.31 4.97 7.87
C HIS A 76 0.84 5.63 7.09
N GLY A 77 1.20 6.83 7.54
CA GLY A 77 2.25 7.63 6.92
C GLY A 77 1.98 9.15 6.93
N PRO A 78 2.66 9.92 6.06
CA PRO A 78 3.69 9.42 5.14
C PRO A 78 4.90 8.88 5.92
N ILE A 79 5.39 7.70 5.55
CA ILE A 79 6.60 7.08 6.11
C ILE A 79 7.84 7.85 5.65
N TYR A 80 7.83 8.25 4.38
CA TYR A 80 8.77 9.21 3.82
C TYR A 80 8.00 10.31 3.11
N ASP A 81 8.52 11.52 3.18
CA ASP A 81 7.99 12.63 2.42
C ASP A 81 8.16 12.44 0.92
N GLN A 82 7.31 13.12 0.16
CA GLN A 82 7.50 13.22 -1.27
C GLN A 82 8.83 13.93 -1.58
N VAL A 83 9.56 13.42 -2.58
CA VAL A 83 10.71 14.11 -3.14
C VAL A 83 10.29 15.51 -3.62
N ALA A 84 10.91 16.54 -3.07
CA ALA A 84 10.64 17.92 -3.43
C ALA A 84 10.98 18.16 -4.91
N HIS A 85 10.13 18.94 -5.57
CA HIS A 85 10.36 19.38 -6.94
C HIS A 85 11.21 20.65 -6.92
N ASP A 86 12.53 20.51 -6.99
CA ASP A 86 13.53 21.58 -6.95
C ASP A 86 13.88 22.15 -8.34
N GLY A 87 13.02 21.89 -9.33
CA GLY A 87 13.26 22.26 -10.73
C GLY A 87 14.12 21.23 -11.49
N ALA A 88 14.55 20.16 -10.81
CA ALA A 88 15.23 19.05 -11.46
C ALA A 88 14.31 18.32 -12.45
N ASP A 89 14.91 17.72 -13.49
CA ASP A 89 14.17 16.92 -14.45
C ASP A 89 13.63 15.62 -13.83
N ARG A 90 12.75 14.96 -14.59
CA ARG A 90 12.13 13.71 -14.16
C ARG A 90 13.15 12.62 -13.81
N ALA A 91 14.26 12.52 -14.53
CA ALA A 91 15.25 11.47 -14.31
C ALA A 91 15.98 11.67 -12.98
N ALA A 92 16.40 12.90 -12.69
CA ALA A 92 17.02 13.28 -11.42
C ALA A 92 16.05 13.08 -10.24
N LEU A 93 14.77 13.45 -10.40
CA LEU A 93 13.76 13.20 -9.37
C LEU A 93 13.53 11.69 -9.14
N MET A 94 13.56 10.88 -10.20
CA MET A 94 13.44 9.42 -10.08
C MET A 94 14.63 8.79 -9.34
N LEU A 95 15.85 9.31 -9.50
CA LEU A 95 17.03 8.83 -8.76
C LEU A 95 16.87 9.05 -7.24
N LYS A 96 16.26 10.16 -6.83
CA LYS A 96 15.93 10.44 -5.42
C LYS A 96 14.73 9.62 -4.93
N HIS A 97 13.74 9.39 -5.79
CA HIS A 97 12.51 8.67 -5.47
C HIS A 97 12.72 7.16 -5.28
N THR A 98 13.52 6.55 -6.17
CA THR A 98 13.65 5.09 -6.28
C THR A 98 14.13 4.43 -4.98
N PRO A 99 15.13 4.96 -4.25
CA PRO A 99 15.55 4.40 -2.98
C PRO A 99 14.41 4.35 -1.94
N LEU A 100 13.67 5.45 -1.77
CA LEU A 100 12.53 5.52 -0.84
C LEU A 100 11.41 4.57 -1.25
N ARG A 101 11.12 4.52 -2.55
CA ARG A 101 10.16 3.61 -3.16
C ARG A 101 10.51 2.13 -2.91
N ASN A 102 11.80 1.78 -2.99
CA ASN A 102 12.28 0.42 -2.71
C ASN A 102 12.13 0.07 -1.23
N GLN A 103 12.44 0.99 -0.32
CA GLN A 103 12.24 0.79 1.12
C GLN A 103 10.76 0.51 1.42
N VAL A 104 9.84 1.35 0.93
CA VAL A 104 8.40 1.16 1.19
C VAL A 104 7.87 -0.09 0.47
N GLY A 105 8.43 -0.48 -0.68
CA GLY A 105 8.12 -1.75 -1.34
C GLY A 105 8.52 -2.98 -0.53
N ALA A 106 9.64 -2.92 0.18
CA ALA A 106 10.03 -3.97 1.12
C ALA A 106 9.08 -4.03 2.33
N MET A 107 8.67 -2.87 2.87
CA MET A 107 7.69 -2.81 3.96
C MET A 107 6.30 -3.32 3.54
N GLU A 108 5.85 -3.00 2.32
CA GLU A 108 4.61 -3.51 1.74
C GLU A 108 4.60 -5.03 1.70
N LYS A 109 5.75 -5.64 1.35
CA LYS A 109 5.92 -7.09 1.40
C LYS A 109 5.87 -7.63 2.83
N LEU A 110 6.59 -7.02 3.77
CA LEU A 110 6.57 -7.45 5.17
C LEU A 110 5.17 -7.39 5.77
N LEU A 111 4.41 -6.33 5.49
CA LEU A 111 3.02 -6.19 5.93
C LEU A 111 2.12 -7.26 5.29
N CYS A 112 2.22 -7.46 3.98
CA CYS A 112 1.45 -8.48 3.26
C CYS A 112 1.73 -9.89 3.80
N ASP A 113 3.00 -10.24 3.97
CA ASP A 113 3.39 -11.57 4.43
C ASP A 113 3.08 -11.77 5.92
N GLY A 114 3.29 -10.75 6.75
CA GLY A 114 2.98 -10.76 8.18
C GLY A 114 1.49 -10.98 8.46
N LEU A 115 0.61 -10.25 7.75
CA LEU A 115 -0.84 -10.44 7.85
C LEU A 115 -1.26 -11.86 7.43
N LYS A 116 -0.70 -12.38 6.34
CA LYS A 116 -0.97 -13.77 5.90
C LYS A 116 -0.50 -14.81 6.92
N ALA A 117 0.70 -14.61 7.48
CA ALA A 117 1.31 -15.56 8.42
C ALA A 117 0.48 -15.76 9.69
N VAL A 118 -0.34 -14.77 10.05
CA VAL A 118 -1.20 -14.81 11.24
C VAL A 118 -2.67 -15.08 10.89
N GLY A 119 -2.97 -15.44 9.64
CA GLY A 119 -4.26 -16.00 9.22
C GLY A 119 -5.22 -15.01 8.55
N TYR A 120 -4.84 -13.74 8.36
CA TYR A 120 -5.69 -12.80 7.63
C TYR A 120 -5.81 -13.19 6.15
N ASN A 121 -7.02 -13.02 5.58
CA ASN A 121 -7.29 -13.33 4.17
C ASN A 121 -6.80 -12.20 3.24
N VAL A 122 -5.49 -12.15 3.02
CA VAL A 122 -4.85 -11.14 2.16
C VAL A 122 -4.89 -11.58 0.69
N MET A 123 -5.48 -10.73 -0.14
CA MET A 123 -5.84 -11.03 -1.51
C MET A 123 -4.68 -11.02 -2.51
N ASN A 124 -3.71 -10.14 -2.30
CA ASN A 124 -2.57 -9.93 -3.18
C ASN A 124 -1.30 -10.59 -2.64
N THR A 125 -0.31 -10.75 -3.52
CA THR A 125 1.04 -11.16 -3.16
C THR A 125 2.01 -10.12 -3.66
N VAL A 126 2.94 -9.70 -2.79
CA VAL A 126 3.91 -8.65 -3.10
C VAL A 126 5.24 -9.31 -3.45
N ALA A 127 5.57 -9.31 -4.74
CA ALA A 127 6.86 -9.75 -5.23
C ALA A 127 7.88 -8.61 -5.04
N CYS A 128 8.66 -8.69 -3.97
CA CYS A 128 9.71 -7.73 -3.65
C CYS A 128 10.95 -8.47 -3.14
N SER A 129 12.11 -8.07 -3.66
CA SER A 129 13.43 -8.58 -3.25
C SER A 129 14.32 -7.49 -2.63
N TRP A 130 13.82 -6.27 -2.44
CA TRP A 130 14.57 -5.21 -1.79
C TRP A 130 14.68 -5.47 -0.29
N SER A 131 15.84 -5.12 0.27
CA SER A 131 16.09 -5.16 1.71
C SER A 131 15.91 -3.78 2.33
N LEU A 132 15.46 -3.75 3.58
CA LEU A 132 15.39 -2.52 4.35
C LEU A 132 16.79 -2.05 4.77
N SER A 133 17.01 -0.74 4.72
CA SER A 133 18.14 -0.08 5.38
C SER A 133 17.89 -0.01 6.90
N PRO A 134 18.88 0.37 7.73
CA PRO A 134 18.66 0.58 9.16
C PRO A 134 17.53 1.60 9.44
N ASP A 135 17.52 2.72 8.72
CA ASP A 135 16.44 3.73 8.79
C ASP A 135 15.08 3.15 8.35
N GLY A 136 15.10 2.29 7.32
CA GLY A 136 13.92 1.58 6.85
C GLY A 136 13.37 0.61 7.88
N LEU A 137 14.22 -0.10 8.62
CA LEU A 137 13.79 -0.99 9.70
C LEU A 137 13.11 -0.21 10.82
N GLU A 138 13.68 0.90 11.26
CA GLU A 138 13.07 1.75 12.30
C GLU A 138 11.68 2.27 11.87
N LYS A 139 11.58 2.78 10.64
CA LYS A 139 10.32 3.25 10.07
C LYS A 139 9.31 2.14 9.87
N TRP A 140 9.77 0.94 9.52
CA TRP A 140 8.92 -0.23 9.43
C TRP A 140 8.33 -0.59 10.78
N GLU A 141 9.14 -0.67 11.84
CA GLU A 141 8.63 -1.01 13.18
C GLU A 141 7.58 0.00 13.66
N ALA A 142 7.80 1.31 13.42
CA ALA A 142 6.80 2.34 13.72
C ALA A 142 5.50 2.16 12.91
N ALA A 143 5.61 1.86 11.61
CA ALA A 143 4.45 1.61 10.76
C ALA A 143 3.71 0.32 11.17
N LYS A 144 4.45 -0.74 11.49
CA LYS A 144 3.92 -2.02 11.95
C LYS A 144 3.12 -1.84 13.24
N GLU A 145 3.68 -1.12 14.21
CA GLU A 145 2.98 -0.85 15.47
C GLU A 145 1.68 -0.06 15.24
N ALA A 146 1.68 0.91 14.32
CA ALA A 146 0.45 1.63 13.97
C ALA A 146 -0.63 0.68 13.40
N PHE A 147 -0.24 -0.25 12.52
CA PHE A 147 -1.16 -1.25 11.97
C PHE A 147 -1.68 -2.25 13.02
N ARG A 148 -0.96 -2.50 14.12
CA ARG A 148 -1.41 -3.42 15.18
C ARG A 148 -2.65 -2.93 15.92
N SER A 149 -2.97 -1.64 15.86
CA SER A 149 -4.24 -1.13 16.38
C SER A 149 -5.46 -1.71 15.65
N GLU A 150 -5.33 -1.98 14.34
CA GLU A 150 -6.37 -2.57 13.49
C GLU A 150 -6.17 -4.07 13.27
N PHE A 151 -4.93 -4.55 13.40
CA PHE A 151 -4.52 -5.95 13.18
C PHE A 151 -3.67 -6.48 14.35
N PRO A 152 -4.26 -6.75 15.53
CA PRO A 152 -3.52 -7.04 16.76
C PRO A 152 -2.58 -8.25 16.69
N GLU A 153 -2.90 -9.23 15.85
CA GLU A 153 -2.11 -10.45 15.66
C GLU A 153 -0.88 -10.22 14.79
N LEU A 154 -0.74 -9.08 14.12
CA LEU A 154 0.47 -8.72 13.37
C LEU A 154 1.67 -8.66 14.34
N ARG A 155 2.65 -9.55 14.12
CA ARG A 155 3.86 -9.69 14.95
C ARG A 155 5.02 -8.86 14.41
#